data_AF-A0AAC9NIP3-F1
#
_entry.id   AF-A0AAC9NIP3-F1
#
_cell.length_a   1.000
_cell.length_b   1.000
_cell.length_c   1.000
_cell.angle_alpha   90.00
_cell.angle_beta   90.00
_cell.angle_gamma   90.00
#
_symmetry.space_group_name_H-M   'P 1'
#
loop_
_entity.id
_entity.type
_entity.pdbx_description
1 polymer ?
#
loop_
_entity_poly.entity_id
_entity_poly.type
_entity_poly.pdbx_seq_one_letter_code
_entity_poly.pdbx_strand_id
1 'polypeptide(L)'
;MATRAPRKTMGTDDYKAKLEKAKAALKVLEEKAYASELEELIKKQNIVSSFKVIQANTKGISDVAILTAIGKAVGIKRLVVSQAEAKPRAKKSK
;
A
#
# COMPACT_ATOMS: atom_id res chain seq x y z
N MET A 1 17.02 -43.59 10.23
CA MET A 1 15.85 -42.91 10.84
C MET A 1 16.25 -41.48 11.17
N ALA A 2 15.61 -40.46 10.57
CA ALA A 2 15.88 -39.07 10.92
C ALA A 2 15.09 -38.70 12.18
N THR A 3 15.78 -38.43 13.29
CA THR A 3 15.16 -37.98 14.54
C THR A 3 14.77 -36.51 14.42
N ARG A 4 13.48 -36.22 14.62
CA ARG A 4 12.93 -34.86 14.56
C ARG A 4 13.42 -34.08 15.79
N ALA A 5 14.10 -32.95 15.57
CA ALA A 5 14.59 -32.09 16.63
C ALA A 5 13.45 -31.62 17.58
N PRO A 6 13.72 -31.45 18.89
CA PRO A 6 12.72 -31.06 19.86
C PRO A 6 12.16 -29.65 19.57
N ARG A 7 10.85 -29.50 19.70
CA ARG A 7 10.14 -28.26 19.41
C ARG A 7 10.51 -27.22 20.49
N LYS A 8 11.20 -26.13 20.12
CA LYS A 8 11.59 -25.05 21.05
C LYS A 8 10.36 -24.54 21.82
N THR A 9 10.40 -24.62 23.14
CA THR A 9 9.41 -23.99 24.01
C THR A 9 9.53 -22.48 23.88
N MET A 10 8.40 -21.82 23.62
CA MET A 10 8.39 -20.38 23.39
C MET A 10 8.58 -19.63 24.69
N GLY A 11 9.57 -18.74 24.72
CA GLY A 11 9.77 -17.81 25.84
C GLY A 11 8.90 -16.57 25.71
N THR A 12 8.85 -15.76 26.77
CA THR A 12 8.12 -14.48 26.81
C THR A 12 8.47 -13.55 25.65
N ASP A 13 9.74 -13.51 25.25
CA ASP A 13 10.19 -12.66 24.14
C ASP A 13 9.74 -13.18 22.78
N ASP A 14 9.65 -14.51 22.61
CA ASP A 14 9.11 -15.12 21.41
C ASP A 14 7.60 -14.81 21.27
N TYR A 15 6.86 -14.77 22.39
CA TYR A 15 5.45 -14.36 22.41
C TYR A 15 5.27 -12.86 22.10
N LYS A 16 6.12 -11.99 22.65
CA LYS A 16 6.12 -10.55 22.31
C LYS A 16 6.40 -10.33 20.81
N ALA A 17 7.39 -11.03 20.24
CA ALA A 17 7.69 -10.96 18.82
C ALA A 17 6.53 -11.46 17.94
N LYS A 18 5.82 -12.52 18.37
CA LYS A 18 4.60 -12.98 17.68
C LYS A 18 3.45 -11.98 17.78
N LEU A 19 3.27 -11.32 18.92
CA LEU A 19 2.26 -10.28 19.07
C LEU A 19 2.50 -9.11 18.11
N GLU A 20 3.74 -8.62 18.01
CA GLU A 20 4.06 -7.52 17.09
C GLU A 20 3.84 -7.94 15.62
N LYS A 21 4.22 -9.17 15.24
CA LYS A 21 3.92 -9.71 13.91
C LYS A 21 2.42 -9.84 13.66
N ALA A 22 1.65 -10.28 14.66
CA ALA A 22 0.20 -10.39 14.54
C ALA A 22 -0.46 -9.02 14.40
N LYS A 23 -0.03 -8.00 15.15
CA LYS A 23 -0.51 -6.62 14.99
C LYS A 23 -0.20 -6.07 13.60
N ALA A 24 1.00 -6.30 13.09
CA ALA A 24 1.36 -5.89 11.73
C ALA A 24 0.48 -6.61 10.68
N ALA A 25 0.25 -7.91 10.85
CA ALA A 25 -0.63 -8.67 9.97
C ALA A 25 -2.09 -8.21 10.05
N LEU A 26 -2.58 -7.85 11.24
CA LEU A 26 -3.91 -7.29 11.45
C LEU A 26 -4.08 -5.95 10.75
N LYS A 27 -3.10 -5.03 10.87
CA LYS A 27 -3.16 -3.75 10.14
C LYS A 27 -3.24 -3.94 8.63
N VAL A 28 -2.47 -4.86 8.07
CA VAL A 28 -2.53 -5.19 6.64
C VAL A 28 -3.89 -5.79 6.26
N LEU A 29 -4.50 -6.59 7.14
CA LEU A 29 -5.83 -7.14 6.93
C LEU A 29 -6.93 -6.06 7.04
N GLU A 30 -6.82 -5.14 7.99
CA GLU A 30 -7.70 -3.98 8.12
C GLU A 30 -7.62 -3.11 6.86
N GLU A 31 -6.42 -2.73 6.44
CA GLU A 31 -6.20 -1.97 5.20
C GLU A 31 -6.83 -2.66 3.98
N LYS A 32 -6.71 -3.99 3.87
CA LYS A 32 -7.31 -4.77 2.79
C LYS A 32 -8.83 -4.89 2.90
N ALA A 33 -9.36 -5.07 4.11
CA ALA A 33 -10.79 -5.18 4.35
C ALA A 33 -11.49 -3.87 4.00
N TYR A 34 -10.91 -2.74 4.37
CA TYR A 34 -11.45 -1.41 4.09
C TYR A 34 -11.03 -0.86 2.72
N ALA A 35 -10.12 -1.50 1.98
CA ALA A 35 -9.69 -1.04 0.66
C ALA A 35 -10.87 -0.93 -0.32
N SER A 36 -11.77 -1.91 -0.32
CA SER A 36 -12.96 -1.91 -1.19
C SER A 36 -13.93 -0.78 -0.84
N GLU A 37 -14.18 -0.56 0.44
CA GLU A 37 -15.03 0.53 0.93
C GLU A 37 -14.39 1.91 0.65
N LEU A 38 -13.08 2.02 0.82
CA LEU A 38 -12.32 3.22 0.47
C LEU A 38 -12.41 3.52 -1.03
N GLU A 39 -12.25 2.52 -1.89
CA GLU A 39 -12.42 2.70 -3.34
C GLU A 39 -13.83 3.18 -3.70
N GLU A 40 -14.86 2.63 -3.05
CA GLU A 40 -16.24 3.07 -3.27
C GLU A 40 -16.49 4.49 -2.79
N LEU A 41 -15.97 4.87 -1.62
CA LEU A 41 -16.06 6.22 -1.10
C LEU A 41 -15.32 7.21 -1.99
N ILE A 42 -14.13 6.85 -2.49
CA ILE A 42 -13.37 7.68 -3.44
C ILE A 42 -14.14 7.83 -4.75
N LYS A 43 -14.78 6.77 -5.28
CA LYS A 43 -15.62 6.83 -6.49
C LYS A 43 -16.86 7.70 -6.31
N LYS A 44 -17.44 7.73 -5.12
CA LYS A 44 -18.58 8.59 -4.78
C LYS A 44 -18.19 10.07 -4.67
N GLN A 45 -16.90 10.37 -4.52
CA GLN A 45 -16.40 11.74 -4.46
C GLN A 45 -15.84 12.24 -5.80
N ASN A 46 -15.76 13.57 -5.94
CA ASN A 46 -15.24 14.23 -7.13
C ASN A 46 -13.69 14.26 -7.20
N ILE A 47 -13.01 13.34 -6.52
CA ILE A 47 -11.54 13.32 -6.45
C ILE A 47 -10.94 13.00 -7.82
N VAL A 48 -11.47 11.97 -8.49
CA VAL A 48 -10.96 11.51 -9.80
C VAL A 48 -11.15 12.59 -10.88
N SER A 49 -12.31 13.26 -10.90
CA SER A 49 -12.57 14.35 -11.83
C SER A 49 -11.66 15.54 -11.56
N SER A 50 -11.49 15.92 -10.29
CA SER A 50 -10.61 17.03 -9.90
C SER A 50 -9.15 16.76 -10.28
N PHE A 51 -8.68 15.53 -10.08
CA PHE A 51 -7.34 15.11 -10.50
C PHE A 51 -7.12 15.29 -12.00
N LYS A 52 -8.08 14.84 -12.83
CA LYS A 52 -8.01 14.99 -14.29
C LYS A 52 -8.02 16.45 -14.74
N VAL A 53 -8.79 17.31 -14.07
CA VAL A 53 -8.80 18.75 -14.35
C VAL A 53 -7.44 19.38 -14.04
N ILE A 54 -6.83 19.02 -12.91
CA ILE A 54 -5.48 19.49 -12.56
C ILE A 54 -4.49 19.03 -13.63
N GLN A 55 -4.49 17.74 -13.98
CA GLN A 55 -3.61 17.17 -15.00
C GLN A 55 -3.77 17.84 -16.38
N ALA A 56 -5.00 18.18 -16.79
CA ALA A 56 -5.26 18.87 -18.05
C ALA A 56 -4.74 20.31 -18.04
N ASN A 57 -4.83 21.00 -16.90
CA ASN A 57 -4.37 22.38 -16.74
C ASN A 57 -2.85 22.46 -16.55
N THR A 58 -2.21 21.41 -16.04
CA THR A 58 -0.77 21.36 -15.81
C THR A 58 -0.05 20.47 -16.82
N LYS A 59 0.11 21.00 -18.05
CA LYS A 59 0.82 20.29 -19.13
C LYS A 59 2.23 19.89 -18.69
N GLY A 60 2.53 18.60 -18.79
CA GLY A 60 3.88 18.04 -18.58
C GLY A 60 4.23 17.69 -17.12
N ILE A 61 3.30 17.83 -16.17
CA ILE A 61 3.51 17.39 -14.78
C ILE A 61 3.23 15.89 -14.65
N SER A 62 4.09 15.18 -13.92
CA SER A 62 3.89 13.75 -13.65
C SER A 62 2.75 13.50 -12.65
N ASP A 63 2.04 12.39 -12.80
CA ASP A 63 0.94 12.00 -11.91
C ASP A 63 1.39 11.93 -10.44
N VAL A 64 2.63 11.45 -10.22
CA VAL A 64 3.28 11.41 -8.91
C VAL A 64 3.40 12.80 -8.28
N ALA A 65 3.75 13.82 -9.06
CA ALA A 65 3.87 15.19 -8.56
C ALA A 65 2.50 15.77 -8.17
N ILE A 66 1.45 15.49 -8.95
CA ILE A 66 0.08 15.91 -8.63
C ILE A 66 -0.39 15.25 -7.33
N LEU A 67 -0.22 13.93 -7.19
CA LEU A 67 -0.58 13.20 -5.97
C LEU A 67 0.21 13.67 -4.75
N THR A 68 1.50 13.97 -4.93
CA THR A 68 2.35 14.52 -3.86
C THR A 68 1.85 15.91 -3.44
N ALA A 69 1.44 16.76 -4.38
CA ALA A 69 0.89 18.08 -4.09
C ALA A 69 -0.45 17.99 -3.35
N ILE A 70 -1.35 17.09 -3.77
CA ILE A 70 -2.62 16.82 -3.08
C ILE A 70 -2.34 16.37 -1.64
N GLY A 71 -1.43 15.43 -1.44
CA GLY A 71 -1.07 14.95 -0.10
C GLY A 71 -0.52 16.05 0.81
N LYS A 72 0.30 16.95 0.27
CA LYS A 72 0.76 18.14 1.00
C LYS A 72 -0.39 19.09 1.35
N ALA A 73 -1.32 19.32 0.42
CA ALA A 73 -2.49 20.18 0.63
C ALA A 73 -3.43 19.66 1.72
N VAL A 74 -3.55 18.33 1.85
CA VAL A 74 -4.33 17.66 2.91
C VAL A 74 -3.57 17.64 4.26
N GLY A 75 -2.31 18.09 4.29
CA GLY A 75 -1.51 18.20 5.52
C GLY A 75 -0.72 16.94 5.87
N ILE A 76 -0.60 15.97 4.96
CA ILE A 76 0.19 14.75 5.19
C ILE A 76 1.68 15.10 5.15
N LYS A 77 2.32 15.05 6.31
CA LYS A 77 3.77 15.27 6.45
C LYS A 77 4.54 14.04 5.96
N ARG A 78 5.65 14.27 5.25
CA ARG A 78 6.59 13.22 4.78
C ARG A 78 5.94 12.15 3.90
N LEU A 79 4.97 12.53 3.06
CA LEU A 79 4.37 11.64 2.08
C LEU A 79 5.40 11.22 1.02
N VAL A 80 5.47 9.92 0.74
CA VAL A 80 6.25 9.34 -0.35
C VAL A 80 5.26 8.67 -1.31
N VAL A 81 5.21 9.14 -2.56
CA VAL A 81 4.41 8.54 -3.63
C VAL A 81 5.37 7.94 -4.63
N SER A 82 5.28 6.63 -4.86
CA SER A 82 6.08 5.93 -5.86
C SER A 82 5.18 5.13 -6.79
N GLN A 83 5.40 5.26 -8.09
CA GLN A 83 4.77 4.40 -9.09
C GLN A 83 5.75 3.26 -9.40
N ALA A 84 5.31 2.02 -9.20
CA ALA A 84 6.12 0.88 -9.60
C ALA A 84 6.23 0.84 -11.13
N GLU A 85 7.44 0.63 -11.65
CA GLU A 85 7.63 0.42 -13.08
C GLU A 85 6.86 -0.82 -13.53
N ALA A 86 6.18 -0.71 -14.68
CA ALA A 86 5.43 -1.81 -15.23
C ALA A 86 6.37 -2.96 -15.56
N LYS A 87 6.28 -4.06 -14.81
CA LYS A 87 7.11 -5.24 -15.07
C LYS A 87 6.79 -5.76 -16.48
N PRO A 88 7.76 -5.81 -17.40
CA PRO A 88 7.50 -6.28 -18.75
C PRO A 88 6.99 -7.73 -18.69
N ARG A 89 5.85 -7.97 -19.33
CA ARG A 89 5.25 -9.30 -19.40
C ARG A 89 6.23 -10.23 -20.12
N ALA A 90 6.62 -11.33 -19.48
CA ALA A 90 7.51 -12.31 -20.09
C ALA A 90 6.95 -12.71 -21.47
N LYS A 91 7.72 -12.49 -22.54
CA LYS A 91 7.35 -12.95 -23.88
C LYS A 91 7.25 -14.47 -23.81
N LYS A 92 6.08 -15.03 -24.13
CA LYS A 92 5.97 -16.47 -24.42
C LYS A 92 6.90 -16.75 -25.60
N SER A 93 7.94 -17.54 -25.37
CA SER A 93 8.73 -18.12 -26.45
C SER A 93 7.76 -18.93 -27.32
N LYS A 94 7.78 -18.66 -28.63
CA LYS A 94 7.11 -19.49 -29.63
C LYS A 94 7.79 -20.85 -29.71
#